data_AF-A0A239K0G7-F1
#
_entry.id   AF-A0A239K0G7-F1
#
_cell.length_a   1.000
_cell.length_b   1.000
_cell.length_c   1.000
_cell.angle_alpha   90.00
_cell.angle_beta   90.00
_cell.angle_gamma   90.00
#
_symmetry.space_group_name_H-M   'P 1'
#
loop_
_entity.id
_entity.type
_entity.pdbx_description
1 polymer ?
#
loop_
_entity_poly.entity_id
_entity_poly.type
_entity_poly.pdbx_seq_one_letter_code
_entity_poly.pdbx_strand_id
1 'polypeptide(L)'
;MRIKRTTHTPVPRRARLIAVASGLLAATALTLPAAQAAPASKASPEAAAALTTSLGTASTAGSYYDAKAKAMVVNVTNDKAAQAVSAAGAVPKFVAHSTAQLEKAGKATLAADIAGTSWVVDPKSNRLEITADSTVTGAELTKLQEATASYGDAVTFRRTAGTFKRLIAGGDAIYGGGYRCSLGFNVRSGSTNYFLTAGHCAEVASTWYSNSSQTTVLGSNAGYSFPTNDYALVRYSNTSVTKSGTAGNTDITSAGNAFVGQAVLRDGSTTGIHSGSVTGLNATVNYGGGDVVYQMIRTNVCAEGGDSGGALYTSGGIALGLTSGGSGNCSSGGTTFFQPVTEALSVYGVSVF
;
A
#
# COMPACT_ATOMS: atom_id res chain seq x y z
N MET A 1 -9.38 114.54 22.37
CA MET A 1 -7.96 114.61 22.80
C MET A 1 -7.25 113.33 22.35
N ARG A 2 -5.92 113.34 22.18
CA ARG A 2 -5.11 112.32 21.44
C ARG A 2 -4.53 111.26 22.41
N ILE A 3 -3.77 110.25 21.89
CA ILE A 3 -2.78 109.34 22.61
C ILE A 3 -3.42 108.06 23.23
N LYS A 4 -2.91 106.79 23.14
CA LYS A 4 -1.71 106.13 22.52
C LYS A 4 -1.94 104.59 22.26
N ARG A 5 -1.36 104.08 21.15
CA ARG A 5 -0.46 102.89 20.94
C ARG A 5 -0.72 101.49 21.60
N THR A 6 -0.97 100.43 20.78
CA THR A 6 -0.10 99.26 20.35
C THR A 6 0.06 98.08 21.37
N THR A 7 0.04 96.77 21.04
CA THR A 7 0.77 95.99 19.99
C THR A 7 0.20 94.58 19.64
N HIS A 8 0.51 94.11 18.41
CA HIS A 8 0.63 92.75 17.80
C HIS A 8 0.16 91.40 18.42
N THR A 9 -0.36 90.51 17.55
CA THR A 9 0.29 89.22 17.11
C THR A 9 -0.37 88.66 15.81
N PRO A 10 0.25 87.70 15.05
CA PRO A 10 0.04 87.57 13.59
C PRO A 10 -0.83 86.40 13.04
N VAL A 11 -1.02 86.40 11.70
CA VAL A 11 -1.85 85.53 10.84
C VAL A 11 -1.02 84.37 10.20
N PRO A 12 -1.60 83.29 9.61
CA PRO A 12 -2.07 83.28 8.20
C PRO A 12 -3.40 82.52 7.95
N ARG A 13 -4.38 83.13 7.26
CA ARG A 13 -4.71 83.02 5.82
C ARG A 13 -5.13 81.63 5.29
N ARG A 14 -6.45 81.48 5.11
CA ARG A 14 -7.09 80.53 4.17
C ARG A 14 -7.02 81.08 2.74
N ALA A 15 -6.96 80.20 1.75
CA ALA A 15 -7.43 80.47 0.38
C ALA A 15 -8.08 79.20 -0.20
N ARG A 16 -9.25 79.34 -0.82
CA ARG A 16 -9.94 78.28 -1.58
C ARG A 16 -9.40 78.26 -3.00
N LEU A 17 -9.50 77.12 -3.68
CA LEU A 17 -9.66 77.09 -5.14
C LEU A 17 -10.63 75.97 -5.51
N ILE A 18 -11.62 76.32 -6.33
CA ILE A 18 -12.60 75.41 -6.94
C ILE A 18 -12.08 75.08 -8.33
N ALA A 19 -12.13 73.81 -8.73
CA ALA A 19 -11.90 73.40 -10.11
C ALA A 19 -12.93 72.31 -10.49
N VAL A 20 -13.74 72.61 -11.51
CA VAL A 20 -14.56 71.63 -12.23
C VAL A 20 -14.41 71.93 -13.71
N ALA A 21 -13.76 71.03 -14.45
CA ALA A 21 -13.87 70.96 -15.91
C ALA A 21 -13.40 69.57 -16.41
N SER A 22 -14.38 68.77 -16.82
CA SER A 22 -14.38 67.95 -18.04
C SER A 22 -13.15 67.12 -18.44
N GLY A 23 -13.31 65.80 -18.36
CA GLY A 23 -13.22 64.95 -19.55
C GLY A 23 -11.87 64.31 -19.90
N LEU A 24 -11.66 63.07 -19.43
CA LEU A 24 -10.99 62.04 -20.23
C LEU A 24 -11.50 60.65 -19.82
N LEU A 25 -12.17 59.95 -20.73
CA LEU A 25 -12.57 58.55 -20.55
C LEU A 25 -11.35 57.65 -20.84
N ALA A 26 -10.52 57.43 -19.82
CA ALA A 26 -9.48 56.42 -19.87
C ALA A 26 -10.11 55.03 -19.63
N ALA A 27 -10.33 54.27 -20.70
CA ALA A 27 -10.71 52.87 -20.61
C ALA A 27 -9.50 52.04 -20.14
N THR A 28 -9.29 51.98 -18.82
CA THR A 28 -8.32 51.08 -18.20
C THR A 28 -8.82 49.64 -18.31
N ALA A 29 -8.45 48.98 -19.40
CA ALA A 29 -8.51 47.53 -19.50
C ALA A 29 -7.59 46.93 -18.42
N LEU A 30 -8.16 46.60 -17.27
CA LEU A 30 -7.49 45.86 -16.21
C LEU A 30 -7.22 44.43 -16.70
N THR A 31 -6.12 44.27 -17.43
CA THR A 31 -5.48 42.97 -17.60
C THR A 31 -4.92 42.56 -16.25
N LEU A 32 -5.79 41.99 -15.41
CA LEU A 32 -5.35 41.17 -14.28
C LEU A 32 -4.32 40.19 -14.83
N PRO A 33 -3.11 40.10 -14.25
CA PRO A 33 -2.24 38.97 -14.53
C PRO A 33 -3.05 37.73 -14.20
N ALA A 34 -3.36 36.92 -15.22
CA ALA A 34 -3.86 35.58 -14.98
C ALA A 34 -2.76 34.88 -14.19
N ALA A 35 -2.99 34.70 -12.89
CA ALA A 35 -2.10 33.94 -12.03
C ALA A 35 -2.11 32.51 -12.57
N GLN A 36 -1.17 32.22 -13.47
CA GLN A 36 -0.90 30.89 -13.97
C GLN A 36 -0.33 30.13 -12.79
N ALA A 37 -1.24 29.56 -11.99
CA ALA A 37 -0.91 28.62 -10.95
C ALA A 37 0.01 27.58 -11.59
N ALA A 38 1.21 27.44 -11.03
CA ALA A 38 2.16 26.43 -11.50
C ALA A 38 1.41 25.09 -11.55
N PRO A 39 1.59 24.29 -12.62
CA PRO A 39 0.87 23.03 -12.76
C PRO A 39 1.10 22.19 -11.49
N ALA A 40 0.01 21.83 -10.82
CA ALA A 40 0.08 21.11 -9.56
C ALA A 40 0.99 19.89 -9.71
N SER A 41 1.95 19.74 -8.80
CA SER A 41 2.85 18.59 -8.80
C SER A 41 2.01 17.31 -8.79
N LYS A 42 2.27 16.39 -9.71
CA LYS A 42 1.54 15.12 -9.77
C LYS A 42 1.60 14.42 -8.41
N ALA A 43 0.46 13.93 -7.93
CA ALA A 43 0.37 13.21 -6.68
C ALA A 43 1.32 12.00 -6.69
N SER A 44 2.10 11.83 -5.61
CA SER A 44 2.80 10.57 -5.38
C SER A 44 1.80 9.47 -5.02
N PRO A 45 2.19 8.19 -5.12
CA PRO A 45 1.34 7.08 -4.70
C PRO A 45 0.92 7.17 -3.22
N GLU A 46 1.83 7.59 -2.35
CA GLU A 46 1.59 7.78 -0.91
C GLU A 46 0.61 8.93 -0.66
N ALA A 47 0.75 10.04 -1.38
CA ALA A 47 -0.18 11.17 -1.31
C ALA A 47 -1.59 10.78 -1.80
N ALA A 48 -1.68 10.02 -2.90
CA ALA A 48 -2.95 9.52 -3.42
C ALA A 48 -3.63 8.50 -2.48
N ALA A 49 -2.85 7.63 -1.84
CA ALA A 49 -3.35 6.69 -0.83
C ALA A 49 -3.85 7.43 0.42
N ALA A 50 -3.05 8.37 0.96
CA ALA A 50 -3.42 9.18 2.11
C ALA A 50 -4.68 10.03 1.85
N LEU A 51 -4.82 10.58 0.63
CA LEU A 51 -6.01 11.30 0.20
C LEU A 51 -7.24 10.40 0.06
N THR A 52 -7.05 9.18 -0.46
CA THR A 52 -8.14 8.18 -0.55
C THR A 52 -8.69 7.86 0.84
N THR A 53 -7.80 7.69 1.82
CA THR A 53 -8.16 7.48 3.23
C THR A 53 -8.85 8.71 3.84
N SER A 54 -8.33 9.93 3.65
CA SER A 54 -8.90 11.14 4.26
C SER A 54 -10.25 11.56 3.69
N LEU A 55 -10.55 11.21 2.44
CA LEU A 55 -11.87 11.40 1.81
C LEU A 55 -12.91 10.37 2.29
N GLY A 56 -12.46 9.25 2.85
CA GLY A 56 -13.30 8.22 3.48
C GLY A 56 -13.93 7.22 2.50
N THR A 57 -14.28 6.04 3.03
CA THR A 57 -14.71 4.86 2.26
C THR A 57 -16.06 5.01 1.54
N ALA A 58 -16.89 6.00 1.92
CA ALA A 58 -18.12 6.33 1.20
C ALA A 58 -17.89 7.23 -0.03
N SER A 59 -16.81 8.02 -0.02
CA SER A 59 -16.50 9.02 -1.06
C SER A 59 -15.57 8.51 -2.15
N THR A 60 -14.87 7.40 -1.90
CA THR A 60 -13.81 6.87 -2.76
C THR A 60 -13.96 5.37 -3.00
N ALA A 61 -13.20 4.82 -3.95
CA ALA A 61 -13.16 3.39 -4.25
C ALA A 61 -11.74 2.90 -4.60
N GLY A 62 -10.76 3.29 -3.78
CA GLY A 62 -9.35 3.00 -3.98
C GLY A 62 -8.66 3.88 -5.04
N SER A 63 -7.37 3.65 -5.22
CA SER A 63 -6.51 4.38 -6.15
C SER A 63 -5.53 3.44 -6.87
N TYR A 64 -5.10 3.80 -8.08
CA TYR A 64 -4.10 3.05 -8.85
C TYR A 64 -3.18 3.96 -9.64
N TYR A 65 -1.99 3.48 -9.97
CA TYR A 65 -1.12 4.16 -10.93
C TYR A 65 -1.52 3.79 -12.36
N ASP A 66 -1.84 4.79 -13.18
CA ASP A 66 -2.01 4.63 -14.61
C ASP A 66 -0.68 4.89 -15.32
N ALA A 67 -0.06 3.81 -15.82
CA ALA A 67 1.24 3.88 -16.49
C ALA A 67 1.21 4.63 -17.84
N LYS A 68 0.04 4.73 -18.49
CA LYS A 68 -0.13 5.45 -19.76
C LYS A 68 -0.28 6.95 -19.52
N ALA A 69 -1.07 7.35 -18.51
CA ALA A 69 -1.19 8.74 -18.06
C ALA A 69 0.02 9.22 -17.23
N LYS A 70 0.83 8.28 -16.73
CA LYS A 70 1.92 8.50 -15.77
C LYS A 70 1.44 9.32 -14.56
N ALA A 71 0.32 8.90 -13.98
CA ALA A 71 -0.37 9.63 -12.93
C ALA A 71 -1.14 8.67 -12.00
N MET A 72 -1.34 9.10 -10.74
CA MET A 72 -2.26 8.44 -9.84
C MET A 72 -3.71 8.76 -10.22
N VAL A 73 -4.53 7.72 -10.34
CA VAL A 73 -5.99 7.81 -10.46
C VAL A 73 -6.59 7.48 -9.10
N VAL A 74 -7.52 8.31 -8.63
CA VAL A 74 -8.31 8.04 -7.42
C VAL A 74 -9.77 7.93 -7.84
N ASN A 75 -10.40 6.81 -7.49
CA ASN A 75 -11.83 6.61 -7.74
C ASN A 75 -12.64 7.40 -6.72
N VAL A 76 -13.67 8.09 -7.21
CA VAL A 76 -14.54 8.99 -6.41
C VAL A 76 -16.01 8.74 -6.72
N THR A 77 -16.88 9.01 -5.74
CA THR A 77 -18.35 8.84 -5.88
C THR A 77 -19.11 10.17 -5.86
N ASN A 78 -18.43 11.29 -5.65
CA ASN A 78 -19.04 12.63 -5.55
C ASN A 78 -18.08 13.76 -5.97
N ASP A 79 -18.65 14.90 -6.34
CA ASP A 79 -17.90 16.06 -6.86
C ASP A 79 -16.90 16.65 -5.85
N LYS A 80 -17.24 16.65 -4.56
CA LYS A 80 -16.35 17.16 -3.50
C LYS A 80 -15.05 16.35 -3.42
N ALA A 81 -15.15 15.03 -3.52
CA ALA A 81 -14.00 14.15 -3.61
C ALA A 81 -13.23 14.36 -4.93
N ALA A 82 -13.93 14.51 -6.07
CA ALA A 82 -13.29 14.77 -7.37
C ALA A 82 -12.47 16.07 -7.39
N GLN A 83 -12.99 17.14 -6.78
CA GLN A 83 -12.29 18.41 -6.62
C GLN A 83 -11.04 18.27 -5.75
N ALA A 84 -11.13 17.58 -4.61
CA ALA A 84 -9.99 17.35 -3.71
C ALA A 84 -8.88 16.52 -4.39
N VAL A 85 -9.25 15.48 -5.14
CA VAL A 85 -8.31 14.67 -5.94
C VAL A 85 -7.60 15.51 -7.01
N SER A 86 -8.35 16.35 -7.72
CA SER A 86 -7.78 17.26 -8.73
C SER A 86 -6.83 18.27 -8.12
N ALA A 87 -7.20 18.89 -6.99
CA ALA A 87 -6.38 19.86 -6.26
C ALA A 87 -5.08 19.25 -5.72
N ALA A 88 -5.09 17.95 -5.39
CA ALA A 88 -3.90 17.21 -4.96
C ALA A 88 -3.00 16.72 -6.12
N GLY A 89 -3.33 17.03 -7.38
CA GLY A 89 -2.54 16.61 -8.54
C GLY A 89 -2.73 15.14 -8.95
N ALA A 90 -3.83 14.51 -8.53
CA ALA A 90 -4.26 13.19 -8.99
C ALA A 90 -5.44 13.31 -9.98
N VAL A 91 -5.72 12.25 -10.72
CA VAL A 91 -6.84 12.20 -11.68
C VAL A 91 -8.08 11.61 -10.99
N PRO A 92 -9.19 12.35 -10.83
CA PRO A 92 -10.42 11.77 -10.35
C PRO A 92 -11.07 10.90 -11.42
N LYS A 93 -11.60 9.75 -11.01
CA LYS A 93 -12.43 8.89 -11.85
C LYS A 93 -13.74 8.62 -11.12
N PHE A 94 -14.85 9.06 -11.69
CA PHE A 94 -16.17 8.74 -11.15
C PHE A 94 -16.48 7.25 -11.33
N VAL A 95 -17.03 6.63 -10.28
CA VAL A 95 -17.34 5.20 -10.25
C VAL A 95 -18.65 4.92 -9.50
N ALA A 96 -19.25 3.76 -9.74
CA ALA A 96 -20.58 3.40 -9.22
C ALA A 96 -20.56 2.88 -7.77
N HIS A 97 -19.50 2.14 -7.39
CA HIS A 97 -19.42 1.47 -6.08
C HIS A 97 -18.34 2.13 -5.21
N SER A 98 -18.73 2.60 -4.02
CA SER A 98 -17.81 3.07 -2.98
C SER A 98 -17.04 1.91 -2.33
N THR A 99 -15.88 2.18 -1.72
CA THR A 99 -15.15 1.21 -0.88
C THR A 99 -16.08 0.60 0.17
N ALA A 100 -16.92 1.40 0.83
CA ALA A 100 -17.87 0.95 1.85
C ALA A 100 -18.96 -0.02 1.34
N GLN A 101 -19.28 0.00 0.03
CA GLN A 101 -20.15 -1.01 -0.59
C GLN A 101 -19.38 -2.29 -0.91
N LEU A 102 -18.17 -2.18 -1.46
CA LEU A 102 -17.33 -3.33 -1.80
C LEU A 102 -16.85 -4.09 -0.55
N GLU A 103 -16.57 -3.40 0.56
CA GLU A 103 -16.28 -4.00 1.86
C GLU A 103 -17.43 -4.88 2.40
N LYS A 104 -18.69 -4.52 2.13
CA LYS A 104 -19.84 -5.35 2.54
C LYS A 104 -19.90 -6.65 1.76
N ALA A 105 -19.62 -6.61 0.45
CA ALA A 105 -19.46 -7.81 -0.36
C ALA A 105 -18.28 -8.68 0.15
N GLY A 106 -17.17 -8.06 0.56
CA GLY A 106 -16.03 -8.76 1.17
C GLY A 106 -16.41 -9.45 2.48
N LYS A 107 -17.18 -8.78 3.35
CA LYS A 107 -17.72 -9.37 4.59
C LYS A 107 -18.69 -10.53 4.34
N ALA A 108 -19.50 -10.45 3.29
CA ALA A 108 -20.36 -11.56 2.88
C ALA A 108 -19.55 -12.75 2.32
N THR A 109 -18.46 -12.46 1.61
CA THR A 109 -17.50 -13.47 1.14
C THR A 109 -16.82 -14.18 2.31
N LEU A 110 -16.36 -13.42 3.32
CA LEU A 110 -15.81 -13.98 4.56
C LEU A 110 -16.82 -14.84 5.32
N ALA A 111 -18.07 -14.37 5.45
CA ALA A 111 -19.13 -15.08 6.15
C ALA A 111 -19.58 -16.38 5.45
N ALA A 112 -19.24 -16.56 4.17
CA ALA A 112 -19.42 -17.84 3.49
C ALA A 112 -18.44 -18.91 4.02
N ASP A 113 -17.30 -18.50 4.60
CA ASP A 113 -16.23 -19.35 5.15
C ASP A 113 -15.89 -20.56 4.26
N ILE A 114 -15.24 -20.27 3.14
CA ILE A 114 -14.82 -21.25 2.14
C ILE A 114 -13.30 -21.12 1.98
N ALA A 115 -12.59 -22.17 2.37
CA ALA A 115 -11.15 -22.31 2.14
C ALA A 115 -10.83 -22.24 0.64
N GLY A 116 -9.63 -21.78 0.27
CA GLY A 116 -9.30 -21.64 -1.15
C GLY A 116 -9.99 -20.46 -1.83
N THR A 117 -10.43 -19.46 -1.05
CA THR A 117 -10.93 -18.18 -1.55
C THR A 117 -10.05 -17.01 -1.12
N SER A 118 -10.02 -15.98 -1.96
CA SER A 118 -9.48 -14.67 -1.63
C SER A 118 -10.33 -13.58 -2.30
N TRP A 119 -10.33 -12.38 -1.74
CA TRP A 119 -11.02 -11.25 -2.36
C TRP A 119 -10.25 -9.95 -2.17
N VAL A 120 -10.38 -9.05 -3.14
CA VAL A 120 -9.75 -7.74 -3.13
C VAL A 120 -10.58 -6.75 -3.94
N VAL A 121 -10.53 -5.47 -3.58
CA VAL A 121 -11.07 -4.40 -4.43
C VAL A 121 -10.11 -4.17 -5.60
N ASP A 122 -10.59 -4.34 -6.84
CA ASP A 122 -9.89 -3.85 -8.02
C ASP A 122 -10.36 -2.40 -8.33
N PRO A 123 -9.50 -1.38 -8.10
CA PRO A 123 -9.86 0.00 -8.41
C PRO A 123 -9.88 0.29 -9.92
N LYS A 124 -9.38 -0.60 -10.80
CA LYS A 124 -9.47 -0.38 -12.26
C LYS A 124 -10.87 -0.68 -12.78
N SER A 125 -11.44 -1.84 -12.42
CA SER A 125 -12.82 -2.23 -12.77
C SER A 125 -13.89 -1.70 -11.81
N ASN A 126 -13.51 -1.19 -10.64
CA ASN A 126 -14.40 -0.77 -9.55
C ASN A 126 -15.26 -1.93 -8.98
N ARG A 127 -14.69 -3.13 -8.86
CA ARG A 127 -15.40 -4.31 -8.36
C ARG A 127 -14.62 -4.99 -7.25
N LEU A 128 -15.32 -5.73 -6.40
CA LEU A 128 -14.71 -6.74 -5.57
C LEU A 128 -14.43 -7.96 -6.45
N GLU A 129 -13.15 -8.26 -6.67
CA GLU A 129 -12.73 -9.48 -7.35
C GLU A 129 -12.58 -10.59 -6.32
N ILE A 130 -13.47 -11.59 -6.38
CA ILE A 130 -13.40 -12.82 -5.59
C ILE A 130 -12.72 -13.88 -6.46
N THR A 131 -11.54 -14.33 -6.03
CA THR A 131 -10.81 -15.41 -6.67
C THR A 131 -10.96 -16.68 -5.85
N ALA A 132 -11.51 -17.72 -6.49
CA ALA A 132 -11.60 -19.06 -5.94
C ALA A 132 -10.62 -20.00 -6.67
N ASP A 133 -9.88 -20.81 -5.92
CA ASP A 133 -8.89 -21.74 -6.46
C ASP A 133 -9.52 -23.03 -7.00
N SER A 134 -8.70 -23.95 -7.51
CA SER A 134 -9.18 -25.19 -8.15
C SER A 134 -9.99 -26.13 -7.26
N THR A 135 -9.89 -26.02 -5.92
CA THR A 135 -10.60 -26.88 -4.96
C THR A 135 -12.07 -26.49 -4.79
N VAL A 136 -12.34 -25.18 -4.71
CA VAL A 136 -13.68 -24.63 -4.48
C VAL A 136 -14.59 -24.97 -5.65
N THR A 137 -15.48 -25.95 -5.48
CA THR A 137 -16.32 -26.50 -6.56
C THR A 137 -17.70 -26.88 -6.04
N GLY A 138 -18.62 -27.22 -6.95
CA GLY A 138 -19.96 -27.71 -6.59
C GLY A 138 -20.68 -26.83 -5.58
N ALA A 139 -21.13 -27.43 -4.47
CA ALA A 139 -21.89 -26.76 -3.42
C ALA A 139 -21.15 -25.57 -2.76
N GLU A 140 -19.83 -25.62 -2.65
CA GLU A 140 -19.05 -24.49 -2.10
C GLU A 140 -19.07 -23.29 -3.06
N LEU A 141 -18.88 -23.54 -4.36
CA LEU A 141 -18.96 -22.49 -5.37
C LEU A 141 -20.37 -21.88 -5.44
N THR A 142 -21.42 -22.72 -5.34
CA THR A 142 -22.80 -22.25 -5.23
C THR A 142 -23.02 -21.39 -3.98
N LYS A 143 -22.60 -21.86 -2.80
CA LYS A 143 -22.70 -21.10 -1.53
C LYS A 143 -22.00 -19.74 -1.62
N LEU A 144 -20.82 -19.68 -2.25
CA LEU A 144 -20.07 -18.44 -2.47
C LEU A 144 -20.81 -17.45 -3.39
N GLN A 145 -21.43 -17.96 -4.45
CA GLN A 145 -22.24 -17.18 -5.38
C GLN A 145 -23.52 -16.67 -4.72
N GLU A 146 -24.24 -17.52 -3.99
CA GLU A 146 -25.47 -17.17 -3.25
C GLU A 146 -25.19 -16.10 -2.17
N ALA A 147 -24.11 -16.26 -1.39
CA ALA A 147 -23.72 -15.30 -0.36
C ALA A 147 -23.42 -13.90 -0.90
N THR A 148 -23.11 -13.77 -2.19
CA THR A 148 -22.70 -12.50 -2.82
C THR A 148 -23.66 -12.01 -3.92
N ALA A 149 -24.69 -12.79 -4.27
CA ALA A 149 -25.63 -12.48 -5.36
C ALA A 149 -26.33 -11.13 -5.22
N SER A 150 -26.63 -10.71 -3.98
CA SER A 150 -27.30 -9.42 -3.69
C SER A 150 -26.45 -8.18 -4.02
N TYR A 151 -25.14 -8.34 -4.23
CA TYR A 151 -24.24 -7.26 -4.62
C TYR A 151 -24.14 -7.07 -6.14
N GLY A 152 -24.71 -8.00 -6.92
CA GLY A 152 -24.84 -7.88 -8.37
C GLY A 152 -23.50 -7.59 -9.06
N ASP A 153 -23.45 -6.47 -9.79
CA ASP A 153 -22.29 -6.10 -10.59
C ASP A 153 -21.14 -5.48 -9.77
N ALA A 154 -21.34 -5.21 -8.48
CA ALA A 154 -20.25 -4.82 -7.57
C ALA A 154 -19.23 -5.96 -7.33
N VAL A 155 -19.59 -7.20 -7.66
CA VAL A 155 -18.75 -8.40 -7.52
C VAL A 155 -18.34 -8.94 -8.90
N THR A 156 -17.13 -9.48 -9.00
CA THR A 156 -16.68 -10.26 -10.14
C THR A 156 -15.95 -11.52 -9.67
N PHE A 157 -16.20 -12.64 -10.34
CA PHE A 157 -15.61 -13.94 -9.99
C PHE A 157 -14.43 -14.29 -10.89
N ARG A 158 -13.37 -14.81 -10.28
CA ARG A 158 -12.22 -15.40 -10.96
C ARG A 158 -11.94 -16.81 -10.47
N ARG A 159 -11.34 -17.59 -11.36
CA ARG A 159 -10.71 -18.87 -11.04
C ARG A 159 -9.21 -18.70 -11.16
N THR A 160 -8.47 -19.29 -10.21
CA THR A 160 -7.01 -19.40 -10.27
C THR A 160 -6.59 -20.87 -10.38
N ALA A 161 -5.43 -21.11 -10.97
CA ALA A 161 -4.88 -22.46 -11.10
C ALA A 161 -4.20 -22.91 -9.80
N GLY A 162 -4.22 -24.21 -9.52
CA GLY A 162 -3.72 -24.77 -8.27
C GLY A 162 -4.60 -24.42 -7.06
N THR A 163 -3.99 -24.45 -5.88
CA THR A 163 -4.66 -24.24 -4.58
C THR A 163 -3.92 -23.13 -3.82
N PHE A 164 -4.64 -22.27 -3.10
CA PHE A 164 -4.04 -21.31 -2.19
C PHE A 164 -3.39 -22.04 -1.03
N LYS A 165 -2.10 -21.80 -0.81
CA LYS A 165 -1.31 -22.44 0.24
C LYS A 165 -0.28 -21.48 0.82
N ARG A 166 0.08 -21.73 2.09
CA ARG A 166 1.33 -21.24 2.69
C ARG A 166 2.52 -21.76 1.88
N LEU A 167 3.50 -20.91 1.60
CA LEU A 167 4.58 -21.20 0.65
C LEU A 167 5.91 -21.54 1.36
N ILE A 168 5.94 -22.66 2.09
CA ILE A 168 7.07 -23.09 2.93
C ILE A 168 8.19 -23.79 2.13
N ALA A 169 9.45 -23.56 2.53
CA ALA A 169 10.75 -24.14 2.09
C ALA A 169 11.38 -23.78 0.72
N GLY A 170 12.12 -22.66 0.44
CA GLY A 170 12.65 -21.52 1.25
C GLY A 170 13.10 -20.23 0.51
N GLY A 171 13.92 -19.37 1.18
CA GLY A 171 14.54 -18.08 0.73
C GLY A 171 16.04 -17.97 0.98
N ASP A 172 16.64 -16.80 1.18
CA ASP A 172 17.98 -16.78 1.83
C ASP A 172 17.85 -17.58 3.14
N ALA A 173 18.54 -18.72 3.20
CA ALA A 173 17.83 -19.95 3.58
C ALA A 173 17.79 -20.15 5.08
N ILE A 174 16.64 -19.83 5.67
CA ILE A 174 16.38 -20.06 7.08
C ILE A 174 15.68 -21.42 7.26
N TYR A 175 16.16 -22.22 8.21
CA TYR A 175 15.65 -23.55 8.52
C TYR A 175 15.23 -23.60 9.99
N GLY A 176 14.14 -24.31 10.28
CA GLY A 176 13.61 -24.45 11.64
C GLY A 176 12.33 -25.28 11.64
N GLY A 177 12.01 -25.97 12.74
CA GLY A 177 10.77 -26.76 12.86
C GLY A 177 10.66 -27.96 11.91
N GLY A 178 11.75 -28.38 11.26
CA GLY A 178 11.73 -29.36 10.16
C GLY A 178 11.43 -28.75 8.78
N TYR A 179 11.22 -27.44 8.71
CA TYR A 179 10.92 -26.70 7.50
C TYR A 179 12.10 -25.79 7.09
N ARG A 180 12.09 -25.37 5.83
CA ARG A 180 12.87 -24.24 5.32
C ARG A 180 11.88 -23.07 5.15
N CYS A 181 12.32 -21.82 5.21
CA CYS A 181 11.56 -20.62 4.85
C CYS A 181 12.53 -19.58 4.27
N SER A 182 12.07 -18.35 4.06
CA SER A 182 12.86 -17.23 3.57
C SER A 182 13.14 -16.20 4.64
N LEU A 183 14.37 -15.70 4.69
CA LEU A 183 14.63 -14.37 5.24
C LEU A 183 14.04 -13.31 4.29
N GLY A 184 13.32 -12.34 4.85
CA GLY A 184 12.77 -11.20 4.11
C GLY A 184 13.70 -10.02 4.12
N PHE A 185 13.83 -9.38 5.29
CA PHE A 185 14.71 -8.22 5.45
C PHE A 185 15.49 -8.32 6.75
N ASN A 186 16.78 -7.99 6.71
CA ASN A 186 17.51 -7.62 7.91
C ASN A 186 16.99 -6.29 8.44
N VAL A 187 16.76 -6.21 9.74
CA VAL A 187 16.25 -5.02 10.42
C VAL A 187 16.96 -4.83 11.76
N ARG A 188 16.95 -3.60 12.28
CA ARG A 188 17.61 -3.28 13.57
C ARG A 188 16.74 -2.42 14.46
N SER A 189 16.96 -2.54 15.77
CA SER A 189 16.55 -1.55 16.77
C SER A 189 17.77 -1.19 17.62
N GLY A 190 18.20 0.06 17.55
CA GLY A 190 19.51 0.49 18.06
C GLY A 190 20.64 -0.34 17.45
N SER A 191 21.46 -0.96 18.31
CA SER A 191 22.54 -1.88 17.92
C SER A 191 22.12 -3.35 17.81
N THR A 192 20.87 -3.70 18.14
CA THR A 192 20.40 -5.10 18.06
C THR A 192 19.86 -5.39 16.66
N ASN A 193 20.41 -6.42 16.03
CA ASN A 193 19.98 -6.89 14.71
C ASN A 193 18.97 -8.03 14.83
N TYR A 194 18.04 -8.03 13.89
CA TYR A 194 16.98 -9.00 13.70
C TYR A 194 16.82 -9.27 12.20
N PHE A 195 15.98 -10.23 11.86
CA PHE A 195 15.41 -10.32 10.52
C PHE A 195 13.89 -10.54 10.58
N LEU A 196 13.21 -10.13 9.53
CA LEU A 196 11.80 -10.40 9.29
C LEU A 196 11.62 -11.66 8.44
N THR A 197 10.58 -12.43 8.73
CA THR A 197 10.10 -13.57 7.93
C THR A 197 8.58 -13.71 8.12
N ALA A 198 7.95 -14.75 7.57
CA ALA A 198 6.52 -14.99 7.71
C ALA A 198 6.14 -15.49 9.11
N GLY A 199 4.92 -15.17 9.55
CA GLY A 199 4.37 -15.59 10.83
C GLY A 199 4.10 -17.10 10.88
N HIS A 200 3.53 -17.68 9.82
CA HIS A 200 3.31 -19.14 9.76
C HIS A 200 4.61 -19.96 9.74
N CYS A 201 5.72 -19.36 9.32
CA CYS A 201 7.04 -19.97 9.42
C CYS A 201 7.51 -20.01 10.89
N ALA A 202 7.24 -18.96 11.66
CA ALA A 202 7.60 -18.83 13.08
C ALA A 202 6.63 -19.56 14.04
N GLU A 203 5.40 -19.82 13.62
CA GLU A 203 4.43 -20.69 14.30
C GLU A 203 5.02 -22.09 14.53
N VAL A 204 5.63 -22.67 13.49
CA VAL A 204 6.19 -24.03 13.51
C VAL A 204 7.66 -24.11 13.91
N ALA A 205 8.37 -22.98 14.01
CA ALA A 205 9.80 -22.93 14.28
C ALA A 205 10.18 -21.81 15.27
N SER A 206 10.78 -22.18 16.41
CA SER A 206 11.23 -21.23 17.45
C SER A 206 12.68 -20.76 17.32
N THR A 207 13.53 -21.57 16.68
CA THR A 207 14.96 -21.31 16.43
C THR A 207 15.27 -21.53 14.96
N TRP A 208 16.09 -20.64 14.41
CA TRP A 208 16.41 -20.56 12.99
C TRP A 208 17.89 -20.81 12.73
N TYR A 209 18.18 -21.49 11.62
CA TYR A 209 19.51 -21.90 11.19
C TYR A 209 19.74 -21.47 9.73
N SER A 210 21.00 -21.23 9.32
CA SER A 210 21.33 -20.89 7.93
C SER A 210 21.55 -22.09 7.01
N ASN A 211 21.42 -23.31 7.54
CA ASN A 211 21.65 -24.53 6.79
C ASN A 211 20.66 -25.64 7.17
N SER A 212 20.42 -26.56 6.23
CA SER A 212 19.47 -27.66 6.36
C SER A 212 19.88 -28.70 7.40
N SER A 213 21.18 -28.81 7.71
CA SER A 213 21.69 -29.67 8.78
C SER A 213 21.52 -29.08 10.19
N GLN A 214 20.99 -27.86 10.31
CA GLN A 214 20.71 -27.17 11.57
C GLN A 214 21.95 -27.07 12.49
N THR A 215 23.13 -26.85 11.90
CA THR A 215 24.41 -26.73 12.62
C THR A 215 24.83 -25.29 12.88
N THR A 216 24.32 -24.33 12.09
CA THR A 216 24.64 -22.90 12.25
C THR A 216 23.39 -22.13 12.63
N VAL A 217 23.19 -21.95 13.94
CA VAL A 217 22.12 -21.09 14.48
C VAL A 217 22.29 -19.67 13.95
N LEU A 218 21.19 -19.04 13.56
CA LEU A 218 21.08 -17.61 13.30
C LEU A 218 20.53 -16.87 14.53
N GLY A 219 19.42 -17.37 15.07
CA GLY A 219 18.63 -16.67 16.08
C GLY A 219 17.37 -17.43 16.49
N SER A 220 16.55 -16.79 17.32
CA SER A 220 15.26 -17.32 17.79
C SER A 220 14.18 -16.24 17.71
N ASN A 221 12.91 -16.65 17.67
CA ASN A 221 11.79 -15.72 17.53
C ASN A 221 11.77 -14.71 18.69
N ALA A 222 11.66 -13.42 18.35
CA ALA A 222 11.37 -12.34 19.28
C ALA A 222 9.85 -12.03 19.33
N GLY A 223 9.12 -12.38 18.27
CA GLY A 223 7.66 -12.34 18.19
C GLY A 223 7.17 -12.77 16.82
N TYR A 224 5.91 -13.18 16.71
CA TYR A 224 5.24 -13.41 15.43
C TYR A 224 3.74 -13.16 15.54
N SER A 225 3.07 -13.04 14.41
CA SER A 225 1.61 -12.98 14.31
C SER A 225 1.16 -13.77 13.08
N PHE A 226 0.44 -14.86 13.33
CA PHE A 226 -0.27 -15.68 12.36
C PHE A 226 -1.34 -16.51 13.11
N PRO A 227 -2.55 -16.72 12.56
CA PRO A 227 -3.13 -16.06 11.39
C PRO A 227 -3.53 -14.60 11.72
N THR A 228 -4.53 -14.02 11.04
CA THR A 228 -4.85 -12.58 10.97
C THR A 228 -3.82 -11.78 10.19
N ASN A 229 -2.56 -11.85 10.59
CA ASN A 229 -1.40 -11.28 9.92
C ASN A 229 -0.45 -12.40 9.47
N ASP A 230 0.66 -12.08 8.82
CA ASP A 230 1.70 -13.08 8.51
C ASP A 230 3.13 -12.52 8.55
N TYR A 231 3.57 -12.13 9.76
CA TYR A 231 4.96 -11.71 10.01
C TYR A 231 5.56 -12.34 11.27
N ALA A 232 6.89 -12.40 11.28
CA ALA A 232 7.70 -12.73 12.43
C ALA A 232 8.97 -11.87 12.48
N LEU A 233 9.42 -11.60 13.70
CA LEU A 233 10.73 -11.00 14.00
C LEU A 233 11.60 -12.06 14.67
N VAL A 234 12.78 -12.31 14.12
CA VAL A 234 13.78 -13.23 14.67
C VAL A 234 15.00 -12.43 15.13
N ARG A 235 15.39 -12.59 16.40
CA ARG A 235 16.58 -11.92 16.94
C ARG A 235 17.82 -12.74 16.66
N TYR A 236 18.82 -12.13 16.02
CA TYR A 236 20.11 -12.78 15.83
C TYR A 236 20.81 -13.04 17.19
N SER A 237 21.20 -14.29 17.43
CA SER A 237 22.12 -14.68 18.49
C SER A 237 23.55 -14.87 17.96
N ASN A 238 23.68 -15.21 16.68
CA ASN A 238 24.98 -15.44 16.04
C ASN A 238 25.61 -14.11 15.58
N THR A 239 26.75 -13.77 16.17
CA THR A 239 27.52 -12.56 15.86
C THR A 239 28.42 -12.71 14.63
N SER A 240 28.81 -13.95 14.28
CA SER A 240 29.74 -14.24 13.18
C SER A 240 29.13 -14.22 11.79
N VAL A 241 27.79 -14.24 11.66
CA VAL A 241 27.11 -14.10 10.36
C VAL A 241 27.01 -12.64 9.95
N THR A 242 27.36 -12.33 8.70
CA THR A 242 27.11 -11.02 8.08
C THR A 242 25.61 -10.76 7.98
N LYS A 243 25.20 -9.50 8.16
CA LYS A 243 23.80 -9.06 8.16
C LYS A 243 23.73 -7.85 7.24
N SER A 244 23.43 -8.09 5.96
CA SER A 244 23.41 -7.05 4.92
C SER A 244 22.05 -6.38 4.83
N GLY A 245 22.04 -5.09 4.52
CA GLY A 245 20.84 -4.31 4.21
C GLY A 245 20.20 -4.65 2.87
N THR A 246 20.34 -5.88 2.35
CA THR A 246 20.07 -6.21 0.95
C THR A 246 18.96 -7.24 0.79
N ALA A 247 18.19 -7.14 -0.30
CA ALA A 247 17.35 -8.21 -0.81
C ALA A 247 17.82 -8.53 -2.25
N GLY A 248 18.18 -9.78 -2.50
CA GLY A 248 18.97 -10.15 -3.67
C GLY A 248 20.21 -9.25 -3.84
N ASN A 249 20.35 -8.68 -5.04
CA ASN A 249 21.41 -7.72 -5.38
C ASN A 249 21.00 -6.23 -5.19
N THR A 250 19.99 -5.93 -4.38
CA THR A 250 19.46 -4.56 -4.19
C THR A 250 19.62 -4.13 -2.74
N ASP A 251 20.21 -2.94 -2.54
CA ASP A 251 20.35 -2.27 -1.25
C ASP A 251 19.00 -1.69 -0.79
N ILE A 252 18.58 -1.99 0.43
CA ILE A 252 17.25 -1.71 0.99
C ILE A 252 17.35 -0.56 1.99
N THR A 253 17.36 0.65 1.45
CA THR A 253 17.58 1.89 2.21
C THR A 253 16.32 2.42 2.90
N SER A 254 15.14 1.91 2.54
CA SER A 254 13.85 2.41 3.06
C SER A 254 12.74 1.36 2.98
N ALA A 255 11.61 1.63 3.64
CA ALA A 255 10.39 0.84 3.54
C ALA A 255 9.21 1.74 3.20
N GLY A 256 8.23 1.20 2.47
CA GLY A 256 7.07 1.96 2.00
C GLY A 256 5.84 1.08 1.75
N ASN A 257 4.69 1.73 1.59
CA ASN A 257 3.45 1.04 1.27
C ASN A 257 3.37 0.77 -0.23
N ALA A 258 2.90 -0.42 -0.60
CA ALA A 258 2.71 -0.77 -2.01
C ALA A 258 1.54 -0.02 -2.65
N PHE A 259 1.58 0.18 -3.97
CA PHE A 259 0.47 0.78 -4.75
C PHE A 259 0.06 -0.07 -5.97
N VAL A 260 -1.22 -0.11 -6.32
CA VAL A 260 -1.72 -0.89 -7.47
C VAL A 260 -1.10 -0.38 -8.78
N GLY A 261 -0.44 -1.27 -9.51
CA GLY A 261 0.35 -0.96 -10.70
C GLY A 261 1.85 -0.74 -10.45
N GLN A 262 2.33 -0.80 -9.21
CA GLN A 262 3.76 -0.73 -8.89
C GLN A 262 4.50 -1.95 -9.44
N ALA A 263 5.64 -1.72 -10.11
CA ALA A 263 6.57 -2.77 -10.48
C ALA A 263 7.39 -3.23 -9.25
N VAL A 264 7.52 -4.53 -9.08
CA VAL A 264 8.11 -5.14 -7.88
C VAL A 264 9.00 -6.34 -8.22
N LEU A 265 9.95 -6.60 -7.35
CA LEU A 265 10.78 -7.79 -7.28
C LEU A 265 10.38 -8.60 -6.04
N ARG A 266 10.36 -9.93 -6.16
CA ARG A 266 10.34 -10.86 -5.03
C ARG A 266 11.63 -11.67 -5.01
N ASP A 267 12.24 -11.84 -3.85
CA ASP A 267 13.34 -12.78 -3.63
C ASP A 267 12.89 -14.02 -2.82
N GLY A 268 13.60 -15.14 -3.00
CA GLY A 268 13.28 -16.48 -2.48
C GLY A 268 14.31 -17.52 -3.02
N SER A 269 14.47 -18.69 -2.42
CA SER A 269 15.48 -19.70 -2.78
C SER A 269 14.89 -21.04 -3.17
N THR A 270 13.57 -21.13 -3.28
CA THR A 270 13.02 -22.12 -4.20
C THR A 270 13.13 -21.61 -5.62
N THR A 271 12.71 -20.36 -5.86
CA THR A 271 12.55 -19.86 -7.23
C THR A 271 13.55 -18.77 -7.62
N GLY A 272 14.20 -18.11 -6.67
CA GLY A 272 15.09 -16.98 -6.93
C GLY A 272 14.33 -15.64 -6.98
N ILE A 273 14.98 -14.67 -7.63
CA ILE A 273 14.43 -13.33 -7.87
C ILE A 273 13.49 -13.36 -9.07
N HIS A 274 12.22 -13.00 -8.84
CA HIS A 274 11.21 -12.83 -9.89
C HIS A 274 10.63 -11.42 -9.88
N SER A 275 10.20 -10.94 -11.05
CA SER A 275 9.58 -9.62 -11.21
C SER A 275 8.09 -9.72 -11.55
N GLY A 276 7.37 -8.62 -11.33
CA GLY A 276 5.96 -8.50 -11.65
C GLY A 276 5.40 -7.17 -11.18
N SER A 277 4.12 -7.15 -10.84
CA SER A 277 3.42 -5.94 -10.39
C SER A 277 2.37 -6.21 -9.32
N VAL A 278 2.09 -5.19 -8.53
CA VAL A 278 1.00 -5.16 -7.54
C VAL A 278 -0.35 -5.07 -8.28
N THR A 279 -1.19 -6.09 -8.10
CA THR A 279 -2.51 -6.26 -8.76
C THR A 279 -3.68 -6.05 -7.80
N GLY A 280 -3.42 -5.77 -6.53
CA GLY A 280 -4.42 -5.46 -5.51
C GLY A 280 -3.78 -5.14 -4.16
N LEU A 281 -4.52 -4.46 -3.30
CA LEU A 281 -4.15 -4.12 -1.93
C LEU A 281 -5.34 -4.38 -1.01
N ASN A 282 -5.06 -4.59 0.28
CA ASN A 282 -6.08 -4.93 1.27
C ASN A 282 -6.81 -6.24 0.93
N ALA A 283 -6.10 -7.20 0.31
CA ALA A 283 -6.66 -8.51 0.02
C ALA A 283 -6.86 -9.30 1.32
N THR A 284 -7.96 -10.06 1.39
CA THR A 284 -8.15 -11.10 2.40
C THR A 284 -7.97 -12.47 1.74
N VAL A 285 -7.35 -13.41 2.45
CA VAL A 285 -7.06 -14.76 1.95
C VAL A 285 -7.49 -15.76 3.02
N ASN A 286 -8.36 -16.73 2.66
CA ASN A 286 -8.75 -17.84 3.52
C ASN A 286 -8.00 -19.11 3.06
N TYR A 287 -6.92 -19.46 3.77
CA TYR A 287 -6.16 -20.69 3.52
C TYR A 287 -6.85 -21.96 4.06
N GLY A 288 -7.98 -21.82 4.78
CA GLY A 288 -8.71 -22.90 5.43
C GLY A 288 -8.25 -23.17 6.86
N GLY A 289 -9.02 -23.98 7.60
CA GLY A 289 -8.67 -24.38 8.98
C GLY A 289 -8.71 -23.25 10.03
N GLY A 290 -9.21 -22.06 9.68
CA GLY A 290 -9.13 -20.84 10.49
C GLY A 290 -7.99 -19.89 10.09
N ASP A 291 -7.10 -20.31 9.17
CA ASP A 291 -5.97 -19.52 8.68
C ASP A 291 -6.46 -18.44 7.69
N VAL A 292 -7.05 -17.36 8.22
CA VAL A 292 -7.46 -16.18 7.44
C VAL A 292 -6.49 -15.03 7.71
N VAL A 293 -5.91 -14.45 6.65
CA VAL A 293 -5.04 -13.28 6.72
C VAL A 293 -5.62 -12.09 5.98
N TYR A 294 -5.44 -10.89 6.53
CA TYR A 294 -6.06 -9.65 6.07
C TYR A 294 -5.02 -8.64 5.57
N GLN A 295 -5.49 -7.56 4.95
CA GLN A 295 -4.68 -6.41 4.55
C GLN A 295 -3.51 -6.71 3.58
N MET A 296 -3.55 -7.86 2.89
CA MET A 296 -2.43 -8.36 2.09
C MET A 296 -2.23 -7.57 0.78
N ILE A 297 -0.98 -7.46 0.35
CA ILE A 297 -0.59 -7.01 -1.00
C ILE A 297 -0.78 -8.20 -1.95
N ARG A 298 -1.54 -8.03 -3.03
CA ARG A 298 -1.69 -9.04 -4.09
C ARG A 298 -0.80 -8.70 -5.28
N THR A 299 -0.07 -9.67 -5.80
CA THR A 299 0.75 -9.50 -7.02
C THR A 299 0.54 -10.64 -8.01
N ASN A 300 1.05 -10.46 -9.23
CA ASN A 300 1.23 -11.52 -10.21
C ASN A 300 2.67 -12.08 -10.27
N VAL A 301 3.52 -11.77 -9.29
CA VAL A 301 4.86 -12.37 -9.17
C VAL A 301 4.68 -13.84 -8.77
N CYS A 302 5.30 -14.76 -9.48
CA CYS A 302 5.24 -16.16 -9.12
C CYS A 302 6.02 -16.43 -7.83
N ALA A 303 5.56 -17.42 -7.07
CA ALA A 303 6.22 -17.96 -5.90
C ALA A 303 5.83 -19.42 -5.77
N GLU A 304 6.71 -20.23 -5.20
CA GLU A 304 6.47 -21.65 -4.95
C GLU A 304 6.62 -21.96 -3.47
N GLY A 305 6.41 -23.23 -3.10
CA GLY A 305 6.72 -23.71 -1.76
C GLY A 305 8.16 -23.31 -1.43
N GLY A 306 8.28 -22.24 -0.66
CA GLY A 306 9.54 -21.70 -0.23
C GLY A 306 9.63 -20.24 0.03
N ASP A 307 9.07 -19.48 -0.90
CA ASP A 307 9.40 -18.07 -0.94
C ASP A 307 8.71 -17.31 0.22
N SER A 308 7.89 -18.00 1.07
CA SER A 308 7.35 -17.51 2.36
C SER A 308 8.40 -16.86 3.25
N GLY A 309 8.08 -15.66 3.72
CA GLY A 309 8.96 -14.75 4.44
C GLY A 309 9.81 -13.87 3.54
N GLY A 310 9.91 -14.19 2.25
CA GLY A 310 10.84 -13.59 1.30
C GLY A 310 10.50 -12.15 0.98
N ALA A 311 11.53 -11.38 0.62
CA ALA A 311 11.40 -9.95 0.35
C ALA A 311 10.51 -9.68 -0.87
N LEU A 312 9.53 -8.79 -0.72
CA LEU A 312 8.92 -8.03 -1.80
C LEU A 312 9.43 -6.58 -1.75
N TYR A 313 10.06 -6.11 -2.81
CA TYR A 313 10.78 -4.83 -2.83
C TYR A 313 10.75 -4.17 -4.22
N THR A 314 11.17 -2.91 -4.30
CA THR A 314 11.40 -2.23 -5.58
C THR A 314 12.88 -2.32 -5.98
N SER A 315 13.16 -2.24 -7.29
CA SER A 315 14.53 -2.09 -7.79
C SER A 315 15.23 -0.79 -7.35
N GLY A 316 14.50 0.12 -6.70
CA GLY A 316 15.02 1.35 -6.09
C GLY A 316 15.28 1.25 -4.59
N GLY A 317 15.27 0.05 -4.00
CA GLY A 317 15.65 -0.15 -2.60
C GLY A 317 14.56 0.13 -1.56
N ILE A 318 13.29 0.03 -1.94
CA ILE A 318 12.15 0.18 -1.03
C ILE A 318 11.61 -1.21 -0.68
N ALA A 319 11.66 -1.59 0.59
CA ALA A 319 10.96 -2.77 1.13
C ALA A 319 9.45 -2.55 1.16
N LEU A 320 8.67 -3.52 0.70
CA LEU A 320 7.21 -3.44 0.59
C LEU A 320 6.49 -4.54 1.38
N GLY A 321 6.99 -5.77 1.37
CA GLY A 321 6.28 -6.88 2.02
C GLY A 321 7.07 -8.17 2.18
N LEU A 322 6.47 -9.12 2.88
CA LEU A 322 6.99 -10.46 3.17
C LEU A 322 6.05 -11.50 2.51
N THR A 323 6.56 -12.44 1.73
CA THR A 323 5.70 -13.46 1.10
C THR A 323 4.94 -14.27 2.15
N SER A 324 3.63 -14.45 1.96
CA SER A 324 2.77 -15.24 2.86
C SER A 324 2.34 -16.55 2.22
N GLY A 325 1.72 -16.44 1.04
CA GLY A 325 1.14 -17.59 0.37
C GLY A 325 0.62 -17.24 -1.01
N GLY A 326 0.11 -18.22 -1.73
CA GLY A 326 -0.35 -18.02 -3.09
C GLY A 326 -0.89 -19.27 -3.76
N SER A 327 -1.27 -19.12 -5.02
CA SER A 327 -1.70 -20.19 -5.93
C SER A 327 -0.88 -20.14 -7.23
N GLY A 328 -0.86 -21.25 -7.96
CA GLY A 328 -0.02 -21.42 -9.16
C GLY A 328 1.41 -21.85 -8.83
N ASN A 329 2.35 -21.51 -9.71
CA ASN A 329 3.79 -21.80 -9.61
C ASN A 329 4.57 -20.92 -10.62
N CYS A 330 5.91 -21.04 -10.70
CA CYS A 330 6.72 -20.23 -11.61
C CYS A 330 6.78 -20.74 -13.06
N SER A 331 6.17 -21.89 -13.38
CA SER A 331 5.99 -22.37 -14.76
C SER A 331 4.68 -21.91 -15.40
N SER A 332 3.59 -21.84 -14.64
CA SER A 332 2.25 -21.44 -15.11
C SER A 332 1.88 -19.99 -14.75
N GLY A 333 2.71 -19.31 -13.97
CA GLY A 333 2.30 -18.11 -13.25
C GLY A 333 1.34 -18.43 -12.10
N GLY A 334 0.87 -17.39 -11.42
CA GLY A 334 0.07 -17.53 -10.20
C GLY A 334 -0.39 -16.20 -9.61
N THR A 335 -0.95 -16.28 -8.40
CA THR A 335 -1.26 -15.12 -7.56
C THR A 335 -0.55 -15.30 -6.23
N THR A 336 0.27 -14.33 -5.84
CA THR A 336 1.03 -14.36 -4.59
C THR A 336 0.65 -13.18 -3.70
N PHE A 337 0.50 -13.45 -2.41
CA PHE A 337 0.13 -12.50 -1.38
C PHE A 337 1.29 -12.23 -0.43
N PHE A 338 1.40 -10.97 0.00
CA PHE A 338 2.49 -10.50 0.85
C PHE A 338 1.92 -9.67 2.00
N GLN A 339 2.43 -9.93 3.20
CA GLN A 339 2.21 -9.12 4.38
C GLN A 339 2.94 -7.77 4.19
N PRO A 340 2.29 -6.60 4.32
CA PRO A 340 2.97 -5.31 4.33
C PRO A 340 4.09 -5.26 5.37
N VAL A 341 5.32 -4.93 4.93
CA VAL A 341 6.50 -4.90 5.81
C VAL A 341 6.43 -3.74 6.80
N THR A 342 5.82 -2.63 6.39
CA THR A 342 5.64 -1.40 7.19
C THR A 342 4.87 -1.66 8.49
N GLU A 343 3.93 -2.61 8.50
CA GLU A 343 3.23 -3.04 9.72
C GLU A 343 4.20 -3.72 10.69
N ALA A 344 4.94 -4.73 10.25
CA ALA A 344 5.90 -5.45 11.11
C ALA A 344 7.00 -4.53 11.65
N LEU A 345 7.53 -3.62 10.81
CA LEU A 345 8.49 -2.60 11.25
C LEU A 345 7.92 -1.71 12.36
N SER A 346 6.67 -1.25 12.20
CA SER A 346 5.98 -0.41 13.18
C SER A 346 5.63 -1.14 14.48
N VAL A 347 5.20 -2.40 14.40
CA VAL A 347 4.81 -3.22 15.57
C VAL A 347 6.02 -3.49 16.47
N TYR A 348 7.18 -3.76 15.87
CA TYR A 348 8.39 -4.12 16.62
C TYR A 348 9.36 -2.96 16.90
N GLY A 349 9.12 -1.76 16.35
CA GLY A 349 10.02 -0.62 16.52
C GLY A 349 11.41 -0.86 15.92
N VAL A 350 11.43 -1.45 14.72
CA VAL A 350 12.65 -1.80 13.97
C VAL A 350 12.65 -1.11 12.60
N SER A 351 13.83 -0.91 12.01
CA SER A 351 13.99 -0.39 10.65
C SER A 351 14.87 -1.29 9.79
N VAL A 352 14.66 -1.28 8.47
CA VAL A 352 15.70 -1.64 7.50
C VAL A 352 16.91 -0.68 7.64
N PHE A 353 18.05 -1.03 7.05
CA PHE A 353 19.30 -0.29 7.23
C PHE A 353 20.31 -0.54 6.11
#